data_AF-A0A358XMG0-F1
#
_entry.id   AF-A0A358XMG0-F1
#
_cell.length_a   1.000
_cell.length_b   1.000
_cell.length_c   1.000
_cell.angle_alpha   90.00
_cell.angle_beta   90.00
_cell.angle_gamma   90.00
#
_symmetry.space_group_name_H-M   'P 1'
#
loop_
_entity.id
_entity.type
_entity.pdbx_description
1 polymer ?
#
loop_
_entity_poly.entity_id
_entity_poly.type
_entity_poly.pdbx_seq_one_letter_code
_entity_poly.pdbx_strand_id
1 'polypeptide(L)'
;MYSGTRGSDGKLAEGSAWEDGTQIFYMDCTSDNSNSDFPWEGFQALGNGTATPTNSGNAEARYTYEHIRRANYILENIEKSPVNAEKKKRLTAEVRVIRAYKYFDMATLFGGVPIITKTLTAENSFVPANTQKEVLEFVEKELKEAAADLSF
;
A
#
# COMPACT_ATOMS: atom_id res chain seq x y z
N MET A 1 4.17 3.76 -19.72
CA MET A 1 2.79 4.28 -19.89
C MET A 1 1.90 3.48 -18.96
N TYR A 2 1.23 4.17 -18.05
CA TYR A 2 0.47 3.64 -16.91
C TYR A 2 -0.72 2.79 -17.39
N SER A 3 -0.73 1.49 -17.11
CA SER A 3 -1.90 0.63 -17.34
C SER A 3 -2.57 0.29 -16.01
N GLY A 4 -3.11 1.30 -15.34
CA GLY A 4 -4.24 1.06 -14.45
C GLY A 4 -5.42 0.71 -15.34
N THR A 5 -6.06 -0.42 -15.09
CA THR A 5 -7.31 -0.79 -15.75
C THR A 5 -8.31 0.35 -15.55
N ARG A 6 -8.59 1.08 -16.62
CA ARG A 6 -9.70 2.04 -16.66
C ARG A 6 -10.99 1.25 -16.63
N GLY A 7 -11.99 1.74 -15.89
CA GLY A 7 -13.35 1.28 -16.08
C GLY A 7 -13.77 1.48 -17.55
N SER A 8 -14.76 0.73 -18.01
CA SER A 8 -15.32 0.86 -19.37
C SER A 8 -15.85 2.28 -19.67
N ASP A 9 -16.01 3.10 -18.64
CA ASP A 9 -16.44 4.49 -18.64
C ASP A 9 -15.28 5.52 -18.73
N GLY A 10 -14.03 5.05 -18.84
CA GLY A 10 -12.84 5.92 -18.94
C GLY A 10 -12.45 6.62 -17.65
N LYS A 11 -13.18 6.36 -16.54
CA LYS A 11 -12.77 6.79 -15.20
C LYS A 11 -11.69 5.86 -14.68
N LEU A 12 -10.90 6.41 -13.78
CA LEU A 12 -10.07 5.64 -12.86
C LEU A 12 -10.97 4.56 -12.23
N ALA A 13 -10.63 3.27 -12.39
CA ALA A 13 -11.38 2.22 -11.72
C ALA A 13 -11.40 2.50 -10.22
N GLU A 14 -12.51 2.22 -9.54
CA GLU A 14 -12.55 2.14 -8.08
C GLU A 14 -11.37 1.24 -7.64
N GLY A 15 -10.53 1.73 -6.72
CA GLY A 15 -9.24 1.11 -6.37
C GLY A 15 -7.99 1.55 -7.15
N SER A 16 -8.06 2.55 -8.05
CA SER A 16 -6.88 2.99 -8.85
C SER A 16 -6.05 4.13 -8.24
N ALA A 17 -6.52 4.72 -7.13
CA ALA A 17 -5.69 5.55 -6.26
C ALA A 17 -4.86 4.66 -5.33
N TRP A 18 -3.81 5.21 -4.73
CA TRP A 18 -2.99 4.45 -3.78
C TRP A 18 -3.80 4.00 -2.55
N GLU A 19 -4.93 4.63 -2.26
CA GLU A 19 -5.96 4.12 -1.35
C GLU A 19 -7.33 4.58 -1.86
N ASP A 20 -8.36 3.77 -1.65
CA ASP A 20 -9.74 4.08 -2.02
C ASP A 20 -10.59 4.29 -0.77
N GLY A 21 -11.35 5.38 -0.71
CA GLY A 21 -12.22 5.69 0.42
C GLY A 21 -13.24 4.59 0.68
N THR A 22 -13.76 3.96 -0.37
CA THR A 22 -14.66 2.80 -0.23
C THR A 22 -13.95 1.65 0.47
N GLN A 23 -12.71 1.34 0.09
CA GLN A 23 -11.94 0.29 0.73
C GLN A 23 -11.62 0.61 2.19
N ILE A 24 -11.40 1.87 2.55
CA ILE A 24 -11.21 2.28 3.95
C ILE A 24 -12.48 2.03 4.77
N PHE A 25 -13.64 2.49 4.29
CA PHE A 25 -14.90 2.32 5.03
C PHE A 25 -15.33 0.86 5.13
N TYR A 26 -15.14 0.08 4.08
CA TYR A 26 -15.52 -1.34 4.09
C TYR A 26 -14.60 -2.20 4.95
N MET A 27 -13.42 -1.71 5.34
CA MET A 27 -12.63 -2.39 6.37
C MET A 27 -13.35 -2.41 7.72
N ASP A 28 -14.27 -1.48 8.02
CA ASP A 28 -15.11 -1.58 9.23
C ASP A 28 -16.04 -2.79 9.21
N CYS A 29 -16.42 -3.29 8.03
CA CYS A 29 -17.20 -4.53 7.86
C CYS A 29 -16.40 -5.80 8.22
N THR A 30 -15.08 -5.67 8.45
CA THR A 30 -14.25 -6.74 9.01
C THR A 30 -14.29 -6.77 10.55
N SER A 31 -15.00 -5.82 11.16
CA SER A 31 -15.22 -5.70 12.61
C SER A 31 -16.72 -5.71 12.93
N ASP A 32 -17.08 -5.54 14.20
CA ASP A 32 -18.47 -5.43 14.66
C ASP A 32 -19.11 -4.05 14.39
N ASN A 33 -18.36 -3.10 13.81
CA ASN A 33 -18.82 -1.74 13.52
C ASN A 33 -19.77 -1.64 12.33
N SER A 34 -19.72 -2.58 11.37
CA SER A 34 -20.51 -2.52 10.14
C SER A 34 -20.70 -3.92 9.54
N ASN A 35 -21.66 -4.06 8.62
CA ASN A 35 -21.88 -5.29 7.86
C ASN A 35 -21.93 -4.98 6.36
N SER A 36 -21.22 -5.77 5.55
CA SER A 36 -21.42 -5.77 4.09
C SER A 36 -22.50 -6.79 3.76
N ASP A 37 -23.62 -6.34 3.18
CA ASP A 37 -24.73 -7.21 2.74
C ASP A 37 -24.44 -7.91 1.40
N PHE A 38 -23.27 -7.66 0.80
CA PHE A 38 -22.90 -8.12 -0.53
C PHE A 38 -21.71 -9.10 -0.47
N PRO A 39 -21.95 -10.43 -0.41
CA PRO A 39 -20.89 -11.41 -0.21
C PRO A 39 -19.78 -11.37 -1.26
N TRP A 40 -20.10 -10.94 -2.49
CA TRP A 40 -19.14 -10.85 -3.60
C TRP A 40 -18.09 -9.74 -3.44
N GLU A 41 -18.26 -8.81 -2.49
CA GLU A 41 -17.25 -7.78 -2.18
C GLU A 41 -16.09 -8.33 -1.32
N GLY A 42 -16.27 -9.50 -0.69
CA GLY A 42 -15.21 -10.21 0.01
C GLY A 42 -14.92 -9.76 1.45
N PHE A 43 -15.69 -8.84 2.03
CA PHE A 43 -15.47 -8.38 3.42
C PHE A 43 -16.04 -9.33 4.49
N GLN A 44 -17.11 -10.07 4.17
CA GLN A 44 -17.77 -10.98 5.12
C GLN A 44 -16.83 -12.09 5.62
N ALA A 45 -16.00 -12.66 4.73
CA ALA A 45 -15.09 -13.75 5.08
C ALA A 45 -14.04 -13.34 6.14
N LEU A 46 -13.66 -12.05 6.14
CA LEU A 46 -12.76 -11.49 7.14
C LEU A 46 -13.52 -11.21 8.44
N GLY A 47 -14.68 -10.56 8.38
CA GLY A 47 -15.46 -10.19 9.57
C GLY A 47 -16.03 -11.37 10.35
N ASN A 48 -16.35 -12.48 9.68
CA ASN A 48 -16.86 -13.70 10.32
C ASN A 48 -15.76 -14.71 10.70
N GLY A 49 -14.47 -14.39 10.44
CA GLY A 49 -13.35 -15.27 10.74
C GLY A 49 -13.28 -16.56 9.91
N THR A 50 -13.90 -16.60 8.73
CA THR A 50 -13.90 -17.79 7.83
C THR A 50 -12.87 -17.69 6.71
N ALA A 51 -12.01 -16.67 6.72
CA ALA A 51 -10.98 -16.48 5.72
C ALA A 51 -10.00 -17.67 5.68
N THR A 52 -9.75 -18.16 4.47
CA THR A 52 -8.79 -19.25 4.20
C THR A 52 -7.79 -18.83 3.12
N PRO A 53 -6.69 -19.57 2.91
CA PRO A 53 -5.77 -19.27 1.81
C PRO A 53 -6.41 -19.32 0.42
N THR A 54 -7.53 -20.03 0.25
CA THR A 54 -8.30 -20.11 -0.99
C THR A 54 -9.53 -19.22 -1.01
N ASN A 55 -9.82 -18.54 0.11
CA ASN A 55 -10.94 -17.62 0.28
C ASN A 55 -10.53 -16.52 1.27
N SER A 56 -9.58 -15.68 0.88
CA SER A 56 -9.02 -14.59 1.69
C SER A 56 -9.93 -13.35 1.72
N GLY A 57 -11.02 -13.37 0.96
CA GLY A 57 -11.91 -12.23 0.81
C GLY A 57 -11.19 -11.03 0.19
N ASN A 58 -11.47 -9.83 0.68
CA ASN A 58 -10.84 -8.61 0.18
C ASN A 58 -9.37 -8.44 0.60
N ALA A 59 -8.85 -9.24 1.54
CA ALA A 59 -7.48 -9.09 2.03
C ALA A 59 -6.43 -9.17 0.90
N GLU A 60 -6.65 -10.00 -0.12
CA GLU A 60 -5.77 -10.11 -1.29
C GLU A 60 -5.53 -8.76 -1.99
N ALA A 61 -6.54 -7.90 -2.07
CA ALA A 61 -6.42 -6.58 -2.67
C ALA A 61 -5.45 -5.67 -1.91
N ARG A 62 -5.24 -5.93 -0.61
CA ARG A 62 -4.29 -5.19 0.25
C ARG A 62 -2.89 -5.80 0.26
N TYR A 63 -2.71 -7.04 -0.21
CA TYR A 63 -1.39 -7.64 -0.40
C TYR A 63 -0.80 -7.27 -1.78
N THR A 64 -0.37 -6.01 -1.94
CA THR A 64 0.22 -5.55 -3.20
C THR A 64 1.47 -4.69 -3.02
N TYR A 65 2.51 -5.04 -3.78
CA TYR A 65 3.76 -4.27 -3.88
C TYR A 65 3.74 -3.25 -5.02
N GLU A 66 2.63 -3.09 -5.74
CA GLU A 66 2.56 -2.18 -6.89
C GLU A 66 2.88 -0.73 -6.49
N HIS A 67 2.22 -0.24 -5.43
CA HIS A 67 2.42 1.10 -4.91
C HIS A 67 3.80 1.29 -4.30
N ILE A 68 4.33 0.26 -3.62
CA ILE A 68 5.69 0.26 -3.08
C ILE A 68 6.73 0.37 -4.20
N ARG A 69 6.55 -0.40 -5.29
CA ARG A 69 7.43 -0.34 -6.47
C ARG A 69 7.39 1.04 -7.13
N ARG A 70 6.21 1.64 -7.26
CA ARG A 70 6.06 3.01 -7.79
C ARG A 70 6.75 4.04 -6.89
N ALA A 71 6.60 3.91 -5.57
CA ALA A 71 7.29 4.76 -4.60
C ALA A 71 8.82 4.62 -4.71
N ASN A 72 9.33 3.38 -4.75
CA ASN A 72 10.76 3.12 -4.93
C ASN A 72 11.29 3.73 -6.23
N TYR A 73 10.55 3.60 -7.34
CA TYR A 73 10.92 4.20 -8.62
C TYR A 73 11.00 5.73 -8.55
N ILE A 74 10.06 6.39 -7.88
CA ILE A 74 10.10 7.84 -7.69
C ILE A 74 11.32 8.23 -6.85
N LEU A 75 11.54 7.58 -5.72
CA LEU A 75 12.67 7.89 -4.82
C LEU A 75 14.03 7.69 -5.49
N GLU A 76 14.15 6.73 -6.41
CA GLU A 76 15.36 6.49 -7.21
C GLU A 76 15.59 7.53 -8.32
N ASN A 77 14.54 8.21 -8.78
CA ASN A 77 14.61 9.07 -9.98
C ASN A 77 14.24 10.55 -9.72
N ILE A 78 13.78 10.91 -8.52
CA ILE A 78 13.31 12.26 -8.20
C ILE A 78 14.38 13.32 -8.43
N GLU A 79 15.65 12.98 -8.26
CA GLU A 79 16.77 13.89 -8.51
C GLU A 79 16.92 14.29 -9.98
N LYS A 80 16.53 13.41 -10.92
CA LYS A 80 16.57 13.68 -12.37
C LYS A 80 15.44 14.60 -12.84
N SER A 81 14.44 14.84 -11.98
CA SER A 81 13.30 15.69 -12.31
C SER A 81 13.71 17.18 -12.40
N PRO A 82 13.14 17.97 -13.34
CA PRO A 82 13.40 19.41 -13.43
C PRO A 82 12.70 20.25 -12.34
N VAL A 83 12.03 19.60 -11.39
CA VAL A 83 11.33 20.24 -10.27
C VAL A 83 12.33 20.93 -9.31
N ASN A 84 11.92 22.02 -8.66
CA ASN A 84 12.78 22.73 -7.71
C ASN A 84 13.11 21.88 -6.46
N ALA A 85 14.18 22.24 -5.75
CA ALA A 85 14.68 21.45 -4.62
C ALA A 85 13.68 21.34 -3.46
N GLU A 86 12.94 22.39 -3.17
CA GLU A 86 11.93 22.42 -2.10
C GLU A 86 10.76 21.46 -2.40
N LYS A 87 10.23 21.49 -3.63
CA LYS A 87 9.18 20.56 -4.06
C LYS A 87 9.70 19.13 -4.13
N LYS A 88 10.94 18.90 -4.59
CA LYS A 88 11.56 17.56 -4.56
C LYS A 88 11.60 17.02 -3.14
N LYS A 89 12.08 17.84 -2.19
CA LYS A 89 12.16 17.48 -0.77
C LYS A 89 10.79 17.09 -0.21
N ARG A 90 9.76 17.91 -0.46
CA ARG A 90 8.39 17.62 -0.02
C ARG A 90 7.82 16.36 -0.68
N LEU A 91 7.97 16.21 -2.00
CA LEU A 91 7.49 15.03 -2.74
C LEU A 91 8.18 13.74 -2.28
N THR A 92 9.48 13.79 -1.99
CA THR A 92 10.22 12.67 -1.39
C THR A 92 9.57 12.26 -0.07
N ALA A 93 9.25 13.23 0.80
CA ALA A 93 8.60 12.95 2.07
C ALA A 93 7.19 12.36 1.90
N GLU A 94 6.36 12.95 1.03
CA GLU A 94 5.01 12.44 0.70
C GLU A 94 5.05 10.98 0.20
N VAL A 95 5.97 10.66 -0.71
CA VAL A 95 6.12 9.30 -1.27
C VAL A 95 6.56 8.28 -0.22
N ARG A 96 7.41 8.68 0.72
CA ARG A 96 7.81 7.82 1.84
C ARG A 96 6.65 7.53 2.78
N VAL A 97 5.79 8.50 3.04
CA VAL A 97 4.55 8.27 3.82
C VAL A 97 3.64 7.26 3.12
N ILE A 98 3.44 7.39 1.80
CA ILE A 98 2.63 6.42 1.04
C ILE A 98 3.23 5.02 1.11
N ARG A 99 4.55 4.89 0.96
CA ARG A 99 5.26 3.61 1.08
C ARG A 99 5.10 3.02 2.49
N ALA A 100 5.29 3.83 3.53
CA ALA A 100 5.14 3.42 4.92
C ALA A 100 3.70 2.96 5.22
N TYR A 101 2.69 3.68 4.75
CA TYR A 101 1.29 3.31 4.90
C TYR A 101 0.99 1.94 4.29
N LYS A 102 1.52 1.64 3.11
CA LYS A 102 1.33 0.32 2.49
C LYS A 102 2.02 -0.82 3.23
N TYR A 103 3.20 -0.58 3.79
CA TYR A 103 3.81 -1.57 4.68
C TYR A 103 3.04 -1.76 5.98
N PHE A 104 2.49 -0.69 6.55
CA PHE A 104 1.65 -0.76 7.74
C PHE A 104 0.38 -1.59 7.51
N ASP A 105 -0.32 -1.34 6.40
CA ASP A 105 -1.53 -2.09 6.02
C ASP A 105 -1.23 -3.59 5.85
N MET A 106 -0.18 -3.92 5.08
CA MET A 106 0.25 -5.31 4.90
C MET A 106 0.71 -5.96 6.22
N ALA A 107 1.44 -5.22 7.06
CA ALA A 107 1.88 -5.75 8.36
C ALA A 107 0.71 -6.01 9.31
N THR A 108 -0.36 -5.22 9.22
CA THR A 108 -1.55 -5.37 10.06
C THR A 108 -2.36 -6.61 9.66
N LEU A 109 -2.50 -6.86 8.36
CA LEU A 109 -3.33 -7.97 7.86
C LEU A 109 -2.57 -9.30 7.74
N PHE A 110 -1.28 -9.26 7.41
CA PHE A 110 -0.51 -10.46 7.06
C PHE A 110 0.68 -10.70 7.99
N GLY A 111 1.01 -9.74 8.85
CA GLY A 111 2.16 -9.84 9.74
C GLY A 111 3.48 -9.59 9.01
N GLY A 112 4.29 -10.64 8.88
CA GLY A 112 5.63 -10.54 8.30
C GLY A 112 5.62 -10.51 6.78
N VAL A 113 6.15 -9.44 6.18
CA VAL A 113 6.24 -9.28 4.72
C VAL A 113 7.63 -8.82 4.28
N PRO A 114 8.13 -9.17 3.08
CA PRO A 114 9.43 -8.73 2.59
C PRO A 114 9.58 -7.19 2.52
N ILE A 115 10.64 -6.63 3.10
CA ILE A 115 10.94 -5.20 2.98
C ILE A 115 11.75 -4.94 1.70
N ILE A 116 11.12 -4.25 0.75
CA ILE A 116 11.66 -3.89 -0.55
C ILE A 116 11.73 -2.36 -0.68
N THR A 117 12.95 -1.83 -0.72
CA THR A 117 13.22 -0.38 -0.80
C THR A 117 13.77 0.10 -2.15
N LYS A 118 14.02 -0.84 -3.07
CA LYS A 118 14.54 -0.59 -4.41
C LYS A 118 13.64 -1.19 -5.48
N THR A 119 13.81 -0.76 -6.72
CA THR A 119 13.18 -1.42 -7.86
C THR A 119 13.88 -2.75 -8.14
N LEU A 120 13.11 -3.84 -8.12
CA LEU A 120 13.62 -5.20 -8.38
C LEU A 120 13.50 -5.55 -9.87
N THR A 121 14.48 -6.31 -10.36
CA THR A 121 14.41 -7.05 -11.63
C THR A 121 13.85 -8.45 -11.38
N ALA A 122 13.44 -9.16 -12.44
CA ALA A 122 12.93 -10.53 -12.32
C ALA A 122 13.91 -11.48 -11.59
N GLU A 123 15.21 -11.29 -11.84
CA GLU A 123 16.31 -12.09 -11.26
C GLU A 123 16.48 -11.86 -9.75
N ASN A 124 16.12 -10.69 -9.23
CA ASN A 124 16.27 -10.31 -7.83
C ASN A 124 14.92 -10.26 -7.08
N SER A 125 13.90 -10.91 -7.62
CA SER A 125 12.53 -10.88 -7.08
C SER A 125 12.33 -11.77 -5.85
N PHE A 126 13.24 -12.70 -5.58
CA PHE A 126 13.16 -13.58 -4.43
C PHE A 126 13.75 -12.92 -3.18
N VAL A 127 12.88 -12.31 -2.37
CA VAL A 127 13.25 -11.65 -1.12
C VAL A 127 12.60 -12.39 0.05
N PRO A 128 13.37 -12.81 1.08
CA PRO A 128 12.80 -13.47 2.25
C PRO A 128 11.86 -12.52 3.00
N ALA A 129 10.82 -13.07 3.62
CA ALA A 129 9.92 -12.30 4.45
C ALA A 129 10.62 -11.80 5.72
N ASN A 130 10.36 -10.56 6.09
CA ASN A 130 10.74 -9.99 7.38
C ASN A 130 9.70 -10.33 8.44
N THR A 131 10.05 -10.18 9.71
CA THR A 131 9.08 -10.29 10.80
C THR A 131 8.16 -9.08 10.83
N GLN A 132 6.94 -9.22 11.36
CA GLN A 132 6.02 -8.09 11.53
C GLN A 132 6.67 -6.93 12.28
N LYS A 133 7.46 -7.24 13.32
CA LYS A 133 8.20 -6.25 14.10
C LYS A 133 9.17 -5.45 13.25
N GLU A 134 9.98 -6.12 12.42
CA GLU A 134 10.93 -5.46 11.51
C GLU A 134 10.21 -4.54 10.50
N VAL A 135 9.05 -4.97 10.01
CA VAL A 135 8.24 -4.14 9.08
C VAL A 135 7.70 -2.90 9.80
N LEU A 136 7.19 -3.04 11.02
CA LEU A 136 6.69 -1.90 11.81
C LEU A 136 7.82 -0.92 12.21
N GLU A 137 9.02 -1.43 12.54
CA GLU A 137 10.21 -0.61 12.77
C GLU A 137 10.61 0.16 11.50
N PHE A 138 10.51 -0.47 10.33
CA PHE A 138 10.73 0.21 9.05
C PHE A 138 9.69 1.31 8.79
N VAL A 139 8.41 1.04 9.05
CA VAL A 139 7.33 2.04 8.93
C VAL A 139 7.59 3.24 9.84
N GLU A 140 7.89 3.00 11.12
CA GLU A 140 8.17 4.06 12.09
C GLU A 140 9.34 4.93 11.65
N LYS A 141 10.42 4.30 11.16
CA LYS A 141 11.58 5.02 10.62
C LYS A 141 11.21 5.90 9.42
N GLU A 142 10.49 5.34 8.45
CA GLU A 142 10.05 6.08 7.25
C GLU A 142 9.23 7.31 7.62
N LEU A 143 8.27 7.16 8.55
CA LEU A 143 7.41 8.25 8.98
C LEU A 143 8.17 9.33 9.75
N LYS A 144 9.07 8.95 10.67
CA LYS A 144 9.89 9.91 11.43
C LYS A 144 10.78 10.75 10.53
N GLU A 145 11.44 10.11 9.57
CA GLU A 145 12.32 10.83 8.66
C GLU A 145 11.53 11.67 7.63
N ALA A 146 10.34 11.23 7.20
CA ALA A 146 9.47 12.03 6.33
C ALA A 146 8.86 13.24 7.05
N ALA A 147 8.51 13.11 8.34
CA ALA A 147 7.88 14.17 9.12
C ALA A 147 8.73 15.45 9.23
N ALA A 148 10.06 15.33 9.20
CA ALA A 148 10.97 16.49 9.24
C ALA A 148 10.85 17.40 8.00
N ASP A 149 10.32 16.85 6.90
CA ASP A 149 10.31 17.47 5.57
C ASP A 149 8.88 17.78 5.06
N LEU A 150 7.86 17.42 5.84
CA LEU A 150 6.46 17.77 5.60
C LEU A 150 6.12 19.04 6.40
N SER A 151 6.08 20.18 5.73
CA SER A 151 5.56 21.42 6.31
C SER A 151 4.04 21.44 6.29
N PHE A 152 3.41 21.92 7.36
CA PHE A 152 1.98 22.22 7.43
C PHE A 152 1.65 23.61 6.89
#